data_AF-A0A382RU77-F1
#
_entry.id   AF-A0A382RU77-F1
#
_cell.length_a   1.000
_cell.length_b   1.000
_cell.length_c   1.000
_cell.angle_alpha   90.00
_cell.angle_beta   90.00
_cell.angle_gamma   90.00
#
_symmetry.space_group_name_H-M   'P 1'
#
loop_
_entity.id
_entity.type
_entity.pdbx_description
1 polymer ?
#
loop_
_entity_poly.entity_id
_entity_poly.type
_entity_poly.pdbx_seq_one_letter_code
_entity_poly.pdbx_strand_id
1 'polypeptide(L)'
;MLPTTGPNVILEKGYDSGVLDVGGGYVVTVHIESHNHPSAVEPFGGAATGVGGVIRDILSAGTRPIAILDGLRFGDIENDTHARWLFKNAVSGIADYGNCLGIPTIGGEVEFDDSYKGYALVDVAAIGFGKKDRLIKNHASKGDLVVLIGGST
;
A
#
# COMPACT_ATOMS: atom_id res chain seq x y z
N MET A 1 11.95 -17.17 -12.53
CA MET A 1 11.56 -15.74 -12.58
C MET A 1 10.11 -15.66 -12.97
N LEU A 2 9.34 -14.75 -12.35
CA LEU A 2 7.97 -14.46 -12.78
C LEU A 2 8.00 -13.68 -14.11
N PRO A 3 7.04 -13.88 -15.02
CA PRO A 3 6.92 -13.08 -16.24
C PRO A 3 6.68 -11.60 -15.91
N THR A 4 7.38 -10.68 -16.59
CA THR A 4 7.29 -9.24 -16.34
C THR A 4 6.78 -8.41 -17.52
N THR A 5 6.63 -9.02 -18.70
CA THR A 5 6.25 -8.32 -19.93
C THR A 5 4.75 -8.39 -20.18
N GLY A 6 4.20 -7.34 -20.81
CA GLY A 6 2.81 -7.30 -21.23
C GLY A 6 2.53 -6.07 -22.09
N PRO A 7 1.46 -6.06 -22.90
CA PRO A 7 1.19 -4.98 -23.86
C PRO A 7 1.02 -3.61 -23.21
N ASN A 8 0.51 -3.58 -21.97
CA ASN A 8 0.27 -2.35 -21.22
C ASN A 8 1.31 -2.09 -20.12
N VAL A 9 2.30 -2.98 -19.96
CA VAL A 9 3.28 -2.84 -18.88
C VAL A 9 4.38 -1.88 -19.30
N ILE A 10 4.60 -0.82 -18.52
CA ILE A 10 5.76 0.07 -18.69
C ILE A 10 6.94 -0.54 -17.93
N LEU A 11 7.81 -1.22 -18.67
CA LEU A 11 8.95 -2.00 -18.15
C LEU A 11 10.17 -1.15 -17.72
N GLU A 12 10.09 0.17 -17.81
CA GLU A 12 11.18 1.04 -17.42
C GLU A 12 11.47 0.87 -15.93
N LYS A 13 12.75 0.66 -15.59
CA LYS A 13 13.19 0.56 -14.19
C LYS A 13 13.18 1.94 -13.53
N GLY A 14 13.05 1.95 -12.20
CA GLY A 14 13.18 3.15 -11.38
C GLY A 14 11.86 3.74 -10.91
N TYR A 15 10.80 2.95 -10.79
CA TYR A 15 9.58 3.31 -10.08
C TYR A 15 9.43 2.41 -8.85
N ASP A 16 8.90 2.96 -7.75
CA ASP A 16 8.55 2.16 -6.56
C ASP A 16 7.26 1.34 -6.76
N SER A 17 6.49 1.64 -7.81
CA SER A 17 5.24 0.97 -8.16
C SER A 17 5.27 0.35 -9.56
N GLY A 18 4.43 -0.66 -9.78
CA GLY A 18 4.16 -1.18 -11.11
C GLY A 18 3.36 -0.16 -11.92
N VAL A 19 3.76 0.10 -13.17
CA VAL A 19 3.15 1.12 -14.03
C VAL A 19 2.47 0.47 -15.24
N LEU A 20 1.20 0.81 -15.45
CA LEU A 20 0.37 0.31 -16.55
C LEU A 20 -0.13 1.47 -17.41
N ASP A 21 0.05 1.39 -18.74
CA ASP A 21 -0.56 2.29 -19.71
C ASP A 21 -2.04 1.96 -19.86
N VAL A 22 -2.90 2.97 -19.71
CA VAL A 22 -4.36 2.83 -19.85
C VAL A 22 -4.92 3.63 -21.04
N GLY A 23 -4.04 4.13 -21.91
CA GLY A 23 -4.40 4.88 -23.11
C GLY A 23 -4.62 6.38 -22.86
N GLY A 24 -4.77 7.15 -23.95
CA GLY A 24 -5.04 8.60 -23.87
C GLY A 24 -3.94 9.43 -23.19
N GLY A 25 -2.72 8.89 -23.06
CA GLY A 25 -1.62 9.50 -22.33
C GLY A 25 -1.72 9.37 -20.81
N TYR A 26 -2.53 8.45 -20.31
CA TYR A 26 -2.72 8.18 -18.88
C TYR A 26 -2.12 6.84 -18.46
N VAL A 27 -1.81 6.75 -17.18
CA VAL A 27 -1.26 5.55 -16.54
C VAL A 27 -1.97 5.26 -15.22
N VAL A 28 -1.94 3.99 -14.84
CA VAL A 28 -2.26 3.50 -13.50
C VAL A 28 -0.99 2.97 -12.86
N THR A 29 -0.76 3.32 -11.60
CA THR A 29 0.30 2.77 -10.75
C THR A 29 -0.30 1.86 -9.71
N VAL A 30 0.38 0.76 -9.38
CA VAL A 30 -0.05 -0.18 -8.35
C VAL A 30 1.14 -0.59 -7.51
N HIS A 31 0.98 -0.56 -6.20
CA HIS A 31 1.94 -1.11 -5.25
C HIS A 31 1.19 -1.88 -4.16
N ILE A 32 1.83 -2.91 -3.61
CA ILE A 32 1.34 -3.67 -2.46
C ILE A 32 2.52 -3.92 -1.52
N GLU A 33 2.31 -3.68 -0.24
CA GLU A 33 3.29 -3.95 0.81
C GLU A 33 2.66 -4.67 2.00
N SER A 34 3.52 -5.22 2.86
CA SER A 34 3.12 -5.94 4.07
C SER A 34 3.56 -5.19 5.32
N HIS A 35 2.71 -5.18 6.34
CA HIS A 35 3.01 -4.56 7.64
C HIS A 35 2.72 -5.52 8.81
N ASN A 36 3.04 -6.80 8.59
CA ASN A 36 2.66 -7.94 9.45
C ASN A 36 3.19 -7.82 10.88
N HIS A 37 4.51 -7.72 11.04
CA HIS A 37 5.13 -7.76 12.37
C HIS A 37 4.74 -6.56 13.25
N PRO A 38 4.78 -5.30 12.74
CA PRO A 38 4.25 -4.17 13.49
C PRO A 38 2.78 -4.35 13.87
N SER A 39 1.95 -4.85 12.95
CA SER A 39 0.51 -5.04 13.19
C SER A 39 0.19 -6.15 14.19
N ALA A 40 1.07 -7.14 14.34
CA ALA A 40 0.92 -8.16 15.38
C ALA A 40 1.20 -7.62 16.80
N VAL A 41 2.04 -6.59 16.92
CA VAL A 41 2.41 -5.96 18.19
C VAL A 41 1.46 -4.81 18.54
N GLU A 42 1.22 -3.92 17.58
CA GLU A 42 0.34 -2.77 17.72
C GLU A 42 -0.48 -2.63 16.41
N PRO A 43 -1.68 -3.24 16.35
CA PRO A 43 -2.45 -3.39 15.12
C PRO A 43 -2.94 -2.09 14.49
N PHE A 44 -3.25 -1.06 15.29
CA PHE A 44 -3.79 0.18 14.75
C PHE A 44 -2.72 0.95 13.97
N GLY A 45 -1.63 1.32 14.65
CA GLY A 45 -0.51 2.05 14.04
C GLY A 45 0.24 1.17 13.06
N GLY A 46 0.36 -0.13 13.32
CA GLY A 46 0.94 -1.10 12.39
C GLY A 46 0.24 -1.07 11.03
N ALA A 47 -1.09 -1.16 11.00
CA ALA A 47 -1.84 -1.14 9.76
C ALA A 47 -1.93 0.27 9.13
N ALA A 48 -2.11 1.30 9.95
CA ALA A 48 -2.16 2.70 9.47
C ALA A 48 -0.85 3.13 8.79
N THR A 49 0.30 2.75 9.36
CA THR A 49 1.61 3.08 8.77
C THR A 49 1.89 2.34 7.48
N GLY A 50 1.37 1.12 7.32
CA GLY A 50 1.33 0.42 6.03
C GLY A 50 0.51 1.19 5.00
N VAL A 51 -0.70 1.66 5.32
CA VAL A 51 -1.46 2.48 4.36
C VAL A 51 -0.66 3.73 3.95
N GLY A 52 0.03 4.35 4.90
CA GLY A 52 0.90 5.49 4.62
C GLY A 52 2.08 5.17 3.72
N GLY A 53 2.71 4.00 3.84
CA GLY A 53 3.85 3.59 3.00
C GLY A 53 3.45 3.44 1.55
N VAL A 54 2.49 2.57 1.28
CA VAL A 54 2.01 2.30 -0.08
C VAL A 54 1.45 3.55 -0.78
N ILE A 55 0.82 4.47 -0.04
CA ILE A 55 0.40 5.78 -0.59
C ILE A 55 1.59 6.61 -1.03
N ARG A 56 2.69 6.64 -0.23
CA ARG A 56 3.89 7.40 -0.58
C ARG A 56 4.60 6.83 -1.81
N ASP A 57 4.59 5.53 -2.01
CA ASP A 57 5.18 4.88 -3.19
C ASP A 57 4.38 5.21 -4.48
N ILE A 58 3.06 5.38 -4.36
CA ILE A 58 2.23 5.87 -5.47
C ILE A 58 2.51 7.34 -5.76
N LEU A 59 2.69 8.15 -4.72
CA LEU A 59 3.02 9.58 -4.86
C LEU A 59 4.43 9.78 -5.44
N SER A 60 5.41 8.97 -5.04
CA SER A 60 6.81 9.06 -5.52
C SER A 60 6.90 8.79 -7.03
N ALA A 61 6.02 7.93 -7.57
CA ALA A 61 5.92 7.67 -9.00
C ALA A 61 5.30 8.84 -9.81
N GLY A 62 4.79 9.89 -9.16
CA GLY A 62 4.19 11.05 -9.82
C GLY A 62 2.69 10.89 -10.14
N THR A 63 2.03 9.89 -9.56
CA THR A 63 0.59 9.64 -9.73
C THR A 63 -0.20 10.00 -8.48
N ARG A 64 -1.48 10.32 -8.64
CA ARG A 64 -2.38 10.61 -7.51
C ARG A 64 -2.99 9.29 -7.00
N PRO A 65 -2.85 8.94 -5.71
CA PRO A 65 -3.60 7.84 -5.11
C PRO A 65 -5.11 8.05 -5.26
N ILE A 66 -5.82 7.00 -5.68
CA ILE A 66 -7.27 7.03 -5.91
C ILE A 66 -8.02 5.91 -5.19
N ALA A 67 -7.33 4.85 -4.77
CA ALA A 67 -7.94 3.73 -4.08
C ALA A 67 -6.92 2.95 -3.25
N ILE A 68 -7.39 2.33 -2.18
CA ILE A 68 -6.67 1.38 -1.34
C ILE A 68 -7.38 0.02 -1.43
N LEU A 69 -6.61 -1.06 -1.31
CA LEU A 69 -7.13 -2.41 -1.06
C LEU A 69 -6.36 -3.03 0.11
N ASP A 70 -6.97 -3.98 0.81
CA ASP A 70 -6.35 -4.68 1.93
C ASP A 70 -6.46 -6.20 1.83
N GLY A 71 -5.36 -6.89 2.13
CA GLY A 71 -5.28 -8.34 2.24
C GLY A 71 -5.02 -8.72 3.69
N LEU A 72 -6.04 -9.26 4.36
CA LEU A 72 -6.04 -9.45 5.80
C LEU A 72 -6.13 -10.93 6.17
N ARG A 73 -5.26 -11.41 7.07
CA ARG A 73 -5.35 -12.74 7.68
C ARG A 73 -5.14 -12.70 9.18
N PHE A 74 -6.07 -13.32 9.91
CA PHE A 74 -6.07 -13.37 11.38
C PHE A 74 -6.57 -14.74 11.87
N GLY A 75 -6.37 -15.00 13.16
CA GLY A 75 -6.95 -16.18 13.82
C GLY A 75 -8.49 -16.14 13.92
N ASP A 76 -9.08 -17.17 14.52
CA ASP A 76 -10.53 -17.27 14.74
C ASP A 76 -11.09 -16.11 15.59
N ILE A 77 -11.77 -15.15 14.95
CA ILE A 77 -12.35 -13.99 15.63
C ILE A 77 -13.62 -14.28 16.45
N GLU A 78 -14.25 -15.44 16.26
CA GLU A 78 -15.45 -15.84 17.00
C GLU A 78 -15.06 -16.35 18.40
N ASN A 79 -13.97 -17.12 18.49
CA ASN A 79 -13.54 -17.76 19.74
C ASN A 79 -12.26 -17.20 20.35
N ASP A 80 -11.42 -16.46 19.61
CA ASP A 80 -10.19 -15.86 20.11
C ASP A 80 -10.32 -14.33 20.26
N THR A 81 -10.36 -13.89 21.52
CA THR A 81 -10.45 -12.45 21.85
C THR A 81 -9.23 -11.64 21.38
N HIS A 82 -8.05 -12.25 21.30
CA HIS A 82 -6.85 -11.60 20.80
C HIS A 82 -6.90 -11.46 19.28
N ALA A 83 -7.34 -12.49 18.55
CA ALA A 83 -7.55 -12.39 17.11
C ALA A 83 -8.59 -11.30 16.77
N ARG A 84 -9.70 -11.25 17.51
CA ARG A 84 -10.70 -10.18 17.37
C ARG A 84 -10.12 -8.79 17.63
N TRP A 85 -9.24 -8.66 18.63
CA TRP A 85 -8.54 -7.40 18.93
C TRP A 85 -7.59 -7.00 17.80
N LEU A 86 -6.79 -7.92 17.27
CA LEU A 86 -5.90 -7.68 16.13
C LEU A 86 -6.69 -7.18 14.92
N PHE A 87 -7.70 -7.95 14.50
CA PHE A 87 -8.52 -7.63 13.32
C PHE A 87 -9.22 -6.28 13.45
N LYS A 88 -9.90 -6.04 14.58
CA LYS A 88 -10.63 -4.78 14.82
C LYS A 88 -9.72 -3.56 14.71
N ASN A 89 -8.54 -3.61 15.32
CA ASN A 89 -7.64 -2.46 15.37
C ASN A 89 -6.89 -2.28 14.05
N ALA A 90 -6.54 -3.35 13.34
CA ALA A 90 -5.95 -3.25 12.01
C ALA A 90 -6.90 -2.57 11.02
N VAL A 91 -8.16 -3.01 10.96
CA VAL A 91 -9.20 -2.37 10.14
C VAL A 91 -9.40 -0.91 10.55
N SER A 92 -9.39 -0.62 11.85
CA SER A 92 -9.51 0.76 12.35
C SER A 92 -8.33 1.64 11.90
N GLY A 93 -7.10 1.12 11.92
CA GLY A 93 -5.91 1.85 11.47
C GLY A 93 -5.90 2.11 9.97
N ILE A 94 -6.30 1.11 9.17
CA ILE A 94 -6.47 1.27 7.71
C ILE A 94 -7.50 2.35 7.42
N ALA A 95 -8.67 2.27 8.07
CA ALA A 95 -9.75 3.22 7.91
C ALA A 95 -9.33 4.64 8.33
N ASP A 96 -8.67 4.80 9.47
CA ASP A 96 -8.24 6.10 9.98
C ASP A 96 -7.32 6.81 8.98
N TYR A 97 -6.26 6.14 8.52
CA TYR A 97 -5.28 6.76 7.62
C TYR A 97 -5.89 7.08 6.25
N GLY A 98 -6.62 6.14 5.65
CA GLY A 98 -7.27 6.33 4.35
C GLY A 98 -8.33 7.45 4.39
N ASN A 99 -9.19 7.45 5.42
CA ASN A 99 -10.23 8.46 5.58
C ASN A 99 -9.65 9.86 5.82
N CYS A 100 -8.58 9.98 6.62
CA CYS A 100 -7.91 11.25 6.85
C CYS A 100 -7.35 11.87 5.56
N LEU A 101 -6.87 11.04 4.64
CA LEU A 101 -6.35 11.49 3.34
C LEU A 101 -7.42 11.58 2.25
N GLY A 102 -8.65 11.13 2.52
CA GLY A 102 -9.73 11.11 1.55
C GLY A 102 -9.51 10.10 0.41
N ILE A 103 -8.83 8.98 0.69
CA ILE A 103 -8.58 7.90 -0.27
C ILE A 103 -9.39 6.67 0.18
N PRO A 104 -10.35 6.18 -0.61
CA PRO A 104 -11.22 5.10 -0.20
C PRO A 104 -10.52 3.74 -0.26
N THR A 105 -10.72 2.91 0.76
CA THR A 105 -10.53 1.46 0.64
C THR A 105 -11.72 0.88 -0.12
N ILE A 106 -11.50 0.41 -1.35
CA ILE A 106 -12.57 0.03 -2.28
C ILE A 106 -12.87 -1.47 -2.30
N GLY A 107 -12.08 -2.27 -1.62
CA GLY A 107 -12.20 -3.72 -1.56
C GLY A 107 -10.94 -4.35 -0.97
N GLY A 108 -10.94 -5.66 -0.90
CA GLY A 108 -9.89 -6.42 -0.26
C GLY A 108 -10.29 -7.88 -0.10
N GLU A 109 -9.50 -8.60 0.69
CA GLU A 109 -9.79 -9.96 1.09
C GLU A 109 -9.52 -10.13 2.59
N VAL A 110 -10.38 -10.90 3.24
CA VAL A 110 -10.24 -11.24 4.66
C VAL A 110 -10.44 -12.74 4.79
N GLU A 111 -9.53 -13.40 5.48
CA GLU A 111 -9.68 -14.81 5.83
C GLU A 111 -9.23 -15.05 7.28
N PHE A 112 -9.96 -15.95 7.93
CA PHE A 112 -9.76 -16.33 9.32
C PHE A 112 -9.41 -17.81 9.36
N ASP A 113 -8.24 -18.13 9.93
CA ASP A 113 -7.78 -19.51 10.05
C ASP A 113 -6.91 -19.67 11.30
N ASP A 114 -7.00 -20.83 11.96
CA ASP A 114 -6.25 -21.13 13.18
C ASP A 114 -4.72 -21.07 13.00
N SER A 115 -4.22 -21.25 11.77
CA SER A 115 -2.80 -21.10 11.45
C SER A 115 -2.27 -19.67 11.67
N TYR A 116 -3.15 -18.66 11.71
CA TYR A 116 -2.81 -17.26 12.00
C TYR A 116 -2.96 -16.89 13.48
N LYS A 117 -3.12 -17.86 14.38
CA LYS A 117 -3.25 -17.58 15.81
C LYS A 117 -2.05 -16.80 16.36
N GLY A 118 -2.31 -15.65 16.96
CA GLY A 118 -1.27 -14.74 17.47
C GLY A 118 -0.44 -14.06 16.37
N TYR A 119 -0.86 -14.15 15.12
CA TYR A 119 -0.22 -13.52 13.97
C TYR A 119 -1.20 -12.55 13.29
N ALA A 120 -0.65 -11.56 12.60
CA ALA A 120 -1.38 -10.62 11.77
C ALA A 120 -0.69 -10.56 10.41
N LEU A 121 -1.40 -10.99 9.35
CA LEU A 121 -1.00 -10.66 7.99
C LEU A 121 -1.83 -9.46 7.56
N VAL A 122 -1.15 -8.35 7.33
CA VAL A 122 -1.74 -7.08 6.94
C VAL A 122 -0.99 -6.60 5.72
N ASP A 123 -1.52 -6.94 4.56
CA ASP A 123 -1.08 -6.41 3.28
C ASP A 123 -1.99 -5.26 2.87
N VAL A 124 -1.41 -4.21 2.34
CA VAL A 124 -2.14 -3.04 1.84
C VAL A 124 -1.61 -2.68 0.46
N ALA A 125 -2.54 -2.42 -0.44
CA ALA A 125 -2.26 -2.00 -1.80
C ALA A 125 -2.86 -0.64 -2.07
N ALA A 126 -2.25 0.11 -2.99
CA ALA A 126 -2.75 1.39 -3.44
C ALA A 126 -2.68 1.47 -4.95
N ILE A 127 -3.68 2.14 -5.50
CA ILE A 127 -3.81 2.42 -6.92
C ILE A 127 -3.66 3.93 -7.11
N GLY A 128 -2.76 4.32 -8.00
CA GLY A 128 -2.62 5.69 -8.46
C GLY A 128 -3.07 5.89 -9.89
N PHE A 129 -3.42 7.13 -10.22
CA PHE A 129 -3.76 7.55 -11.57
C PHE A 129 -3.05 8.86 -11.91
N GLY A 130 -2.53 8.95 -13.14
CA GLY A 130 -1.82 10.14 -13.57
C GLY A 130 -1.53 10.17 -15.06
N LYS A 131 -0.79 11.20 -15.46
CA LYS A 131 -0.35 11.39 -16.84
C LYS A 131 1.00 10.69 -17.06
N LYS A 132 1.14 10.02 -18.20
CA LYS A 132 2.35 9.28 -18.57
C LYS A 132 3.61 10.18 -18.62
N ASP A 133 3.47 11.41 -19.08
CA ASP A 133 4.55 12.40 -19.20
C ASP A 133 4.94 13.06 -17.87
N ARG A 134 4.22 12.75 -16.77
CA ARG A 134 4.50 13.23 -15.42
C ARG A 134 5.05 12.15 -14.48
N LEU A 135 5.31 10.95 -15.01
CA LEU A 135 5.94 9.90 -14.22
C LEU A 135 7.33 10.34 -13.74
N ILE A 136 7.59 10.11 -12.46
CA ILE A 136 8.85 10.48 -11.81
C ILE A 136 9.65 9.21 -11.57
N LYS A 137 10.92 9.23 -11.96
CA LYS A 137 11.85 8.12 -11.77
C LYS A 137 12.72 8.37 -10.56
N ASN A 138 13.05 7.29 -9.86
CA ASN A 138 14.03 7.26 -8.78
C ASN A 138 15.45 7.35 -9.36
N HIS A 139 15.80 8.54 -9.81
CA HIS A 139 17.11 8.85 -10.37
C HIS A 139 17.60 10.20 -9.84
N ALA A 140 18.89 10.27 -9.53
CA ALA A 140 19.57 11.50 -9.15
C ALA A 140 20.85 11.67 -9.97
N SER A 141 21.15 12.91 -10.32
CA SER A 141 22.33 13.33 -11.07
C SER A 141 23.28 14.14 -10.18
N LYS A 142 24.56 14.20 -10.58
CA LYS A 142 25.55 15.04 -9.90
C LYS A 142 25.12 16.51 -10.00
N GLY A 143 24.94 17.15 -8.85
CA GLY A 143 24.51 18.55 -8.75
C GLY A 143 23.05 18.72 -8.31
N ASP A 144 22.27 17.63 -8.25
CA ASP A 144 20.92 17.67 -7.70
C ASP A 144 20.94 17.99 -6.20
N LEU A 145 19.91 18.71 -5.74
CA LEU A 145 19.65 18.93 -4.33
C LEU A 145 18.86 17.75 -3.76
N VAL A 146 19.32 17.20 -2.64
CA VAL A 146 18.58 16.19 -1.88
C VAL A 146 17.83 16.89 -0.75
N VAL A 147 16.50 16.75 -0.75
CA VAL A 147 15.62 17.39 0.24
C VAL A 147 14.87 16.31 1.00
N LEU A 148 14.91 16.39 2.34
CA LEU A 148 14.07 15.59 3.22
C LEU A 148 12.78 16.36 3.52
N ILE A 149 11.63 15.80 3.17
CA ILE A 149 10.31 16.42 3.36
C ILE A 149 9.46 15.48 4.22
N GLY A 150 8.86 16.00 5.28
CA GLY A 150 8.00 15.22 6.16
C GLY A 150 7.93 15.77 7.58
N GLY A 151 7.33 14.99 8.49
CA GLY A 151 7.29 15.31 9.92
C GLY A 151 8.68 15.29 10.55
N SER A 152 8.88 16.08 11.61
CA SER A 152 10.05 15.97 12.48
C SER A 152 9.96 14.67 13.27
N THR A 153 10.96 13.79 13.10
CA THR A 153 11.17 12.62 13.98
C THR A 153 11.46 13.03 15.41
#